data_AF-A0A7C4VLH5-F1
#
_entry.id   AF-A0A7C4VLH5-F1
#
_cell.length_a   1.000
_cell.length_b   1.000
_cell.length_c   1.000
_cell.angle_alpha   90.00
_cell.angle_beta   90.00
_cell.angle_gamma   90.00
#
_symmetry.space_group_name_H-M   'P 1'
#
loop_
_entity.id
_entity.type
_entity.pdbx_description
1 polymer ?
#
loop_
_entity_poly.entity_id
_entity_poly.type
_entity_poly.pdbx_seq_one_letter_code
_entity_poly.pdbx_strand_id
1 'polypeptide(L)' 'EIATLSRLYRLLIINISPHILRDSIKLILKHHIYVADALQISTAKKINSPIIVTGDKRLASIAQAEGLKALYISEH' A
#
# COMPACT_ATOMS: atom_id res chain seq x y z
N GLU A 1 -2.02 -8.08 -19.93
CA GLU A 1 -1.89 -8.92 -18.72
C GLU A 1 -2.78 -8.45 -17.56
N ILE A 2 -2.71 -7.18 -17.13
CA ILE A 2 -3.56 -6.62 -16.05
C ILE A 2 -5.06 -6.85 -16.29
N ALA A 3 -5.57 -6.59 -17.50
CA ALA A 3 -6.97 -6.83 -17.84
C ALA A 3 -7.37 -8.31 -17.73
N THR A 4 -6.47 -9.23 -18.12
CA THR A 4 -6.68 -10.67 -17.99
C THR A 4 -6.72 -11.08 -16.52
N LEU A 5 -5.78 -10.63 -15.69
CA LEU A 5 -5.74 -10.94 -14.26
C LEU A 5 -6.96 -10.38 -13.53
N SER A 6 -7.40 -9.17 -13.88
CA SER A 6 -8.60 -8.57 -13.30
C SER A 6 -9.87 -9.31 -13.73
N ARG A 7 -10.01 -9.64 -15.02
CA ARG A 7 -11.14 -10.45 -15.54
C ARG A 7 -11.21 -11.84 -14.89
N LEU A 8 -10.06 -12.43 -14.55
CA LEU A 8 -9.97 -13.72 -13.87
C LEU A 8 -10.03 -13.61 -12.33
N TYR A 9 -10.33 -12.43 -11.78
CA TYR A 9 -10.39 -12.17 -10.34
C TYR A 9 -9.08 -12.51 -9.59
N ARG A 10 -7.93 -12.45 -10.29
CA ARG A 10 -6.59 -12.63 -9.72
C ARG A 10 -5.94 -11.32 -9.29
N LEU A 11 -6.43 -10.19 -9.80
CA LEU A 11 -5.94 -8.85 -9.47
C LEU A 11 -7.13 -7.92 -9.24
N LEU A 12 -7.21 -7.34 -8.05
CA LEU A 12 -8.18 -6.31 -7.73
C LEU A 12 -7.54 -4.94 -7.93
N ILE A 13 -8.11 -4.11 -8.80
CA ILE A 13 -7.65 -2.73 -9.01
C ILE A 13 -8.47 -1.81 -8.10
N ILE A 14 -7.79 -1.11 -7.20
CA ILE A 14 -8.43 -0.16 -6.29
C ILE A 14 -8.29 1.25 -6.84
N ASN A 15 -9.42 1.91 -7.06
CA ASN A 15 -9.44 3.33 -7.41
C ASN A 15 -9.10 4.20 -6.20
N ILE A 16 -8.35 5.27 -6.45
CA ILE A 16 -8.00 6.23 -5.41
C ILE A 16 -9.22 7.14 -5.16
N SER A 17 -9.79 7.04 -3.97
CA SER A 17 -10.87 7.93 -3.53
C SER A 17 -10.32 9.19 -2.84
N PRO A 18 -11.10 10.28 -2.75
CA PRO A 18 -10.72 11.46 -1.98
C PRO A 18 -10.36 11.18 -0.51
N HIS A 19 -10.95 10.15 0.09
CA HIS A 19 -10.61 9.70 1.44
C HIS A 19 -9.21 9.08 1.50
N ILE A 20 -8.86 8.23 0.52
CA ILE A 20 -7.51 7.64 0.41
C ILE A 20 -6.48 8.75 0.21
N LEU A 21 -6.76 9.75 -0.63
CA LEU A 21 -5.89 10.92 -0.83
C LEU A 21 -5.66 11.72 0.46
N ARG A 22 -6.73 12.00 1.20
CA ARG A 22 -6.63 12.75 2.46
C ARG A 22 -5.77 12.01 3.49
N ASP A 23 -5.94 10.69 3.60
CA ASP A 23 -5.16 9.90 4.54
C ASP A 23 -3.70 9.72 4.08
N SER A 24 -3.45 9.59 2.78
CA SER A 24 -2.07 9.53 2.27
C SER A 24 -1.31 10.83 2.56
N ILE A 25 -1.96 12.00 2.47
CA ILE A 25 -1.33 13.28 2.85
C ILE A 25 -0.87 13.27 4.31
N LYS A 26 -1.69 12.74 5.24
CA LYS A 26 -1.30 12.62 6.65
C LYS A 26 -0.06 11.73 6.82
N LEU A 27 0.02 10.62 6.08
CA LEU A 27 1.17 9.71 6.13
C LEU A 27 2.43 10.33 5.55
N ILE A 28 2.32 11.08 4.44
CA ILE A 28 3.45 11.81 3.83
C ILE A 28 4.05 12.77 4.86
N LEU A 29 3.20 13.57 5.52
CA LEU A 29 3.67 14.55 6.50
C LEU A 29 4.21 13.90 7.78
N LYS A 30 3.62 12.78 8.22
CA LYS A 30 4.03 12.08 9.45
C LYS A 30 5.35 11.33 9.29
N HIS A 31 5.55 10.65 8.16
CA HIS A 31 6.68 9.71 7.96
C HIS A 31 7.70 10.18 6.93
N HIS A 32 7.45 11.32 6.27
CA HIS A 32 8.30 11.87 5.21
C HIS A 32 8.59 10.83 4.11
N ILE A 33 7.52 10.20 3.61
CA ILE A 33 7.56 9.16 2.57
C ILE A 33 7.02 9.67 1.23
N TYR A 34 7.35 8.96 0.15
CA TYR A 34 6.87 9.28 -1.18
C TYR A 34 5.35 9.11 -1.28
N VAL A 35 4.75 9.85 -2.21
CA VAL A 35 3.29 9.83 -2.45
C VAL A 35 2.79 8.41 -2.75
N ALA A 36 3.55 7.63 -3.52
CA ALA A 36 3.20 6.26 -3.87
C ALA A 36 3.13 5.33 -2.63
N ASP A 37 4.13 5.40 -1.75
CA ASP A 37 4.19 4.64 -0.50
C ASP A 37 2.99 4.95 0.41
N ALA A 38 2.69 6.24 0.55
CA ALA A 38 1.56 6.69 1.35
C ALA A 38 0.22 6.25 0.76
N LEU A 39 0.06 6.30 -0.56
CA LEU A 39 -1.14 5.77 -1.24
C LEU A 39 -1.28 4.27 -1.05
N GLN A 40 -0.17 3.52 -1.11
CA GLN A 40 -0.15 2.08 -0.91
C GLN A 40 -0.60 1.71 0.51
N ILE A 41 -0.06 2.37 1.54
CA ILE A 41 -0.46 2.16 2.94
C ILE A 41 -1.91 2.57 3.17
N SER A 42 -2.32 3.77 2.76
CA SER A 42 -3.69 4.26 2.96
C SER A 42 -4.72 3.37 2.27
N THR A 43 -4.42 2.88 1.07
CA THR A 43 -5.30 1.95 0.34
C THR A 43 -5.39 0.62 1.07
N ALA A 44 -4.26 0.05 1.50
CA ALA A 44 -4.24 -1.22 2.24
C ALA A 44 -5.06 -1.15 3.54
N LYS A 45 -4.97 -0.04 4.29
CA LYS A 45 -5.80 0.20 5.48
C LYS A 45 -7.28 0.29 5.11
N LYS A 46 -7.63 0.99 4.02
CA LYS A 46 -9.03 1.19 3.62
C LYS A 46 -9.74 -0.10 3.21
N ILE A 47 -9.04 -1.01 2.54
CA ILE A 47 -9.61 -2.29 2.09
C ILE A 47 -9.43 -3.42 3.10
N ASN A 48 -8.90 -3.13 4.30
CA ASN A 48 -8.51 -4.13 5.28
C ASN A 48 -7.62 -5.23 4.67
N SER A 49 -6.65 -4.83 3.83
CA SER A 49 -5.73 -5.78 3.23
C SER A 49 -4.97 -6.52 4.32
N PRO A 50 -4.84 -7.86 4.26
CA PRO A 50 -4.18 -8.62 5.30
C PRO A 50 -2.66 -8.38 5.31
N ILE A 51 -2.05 -7.90 4.22
CA ILE A 51 -0.60 -7.73 4.08
C ILE A 51 -0.22 -6.71 3.00
N ILE A 52 0.89 -6.00 3.21
CA ILE A 52 1.64 -5.32 2.15
C ILE A 52 2.87 -6.16 1.80
N VAL A 53 3.08 -6.41 0.52
CA VAL A 53 4.29 -7.05 0.00
C VAL A 53 5.14 -6.00 -0.68
N THR A 54 6.41 -5.88 -0.33
CA THR A 54 7.30 -4.86 -0.92
C THR A 54 8.77 -5.28 -0.85
N GLY A 55 9.54 -4.85 -1.85
CA GLY A 55 11.00 -4.92 -1.86
C GLY A 55 11.68 -3.69 -1.22
N ASP A 56 10.89 -2.75 -0.69
CA ASP A 56 11.38 -1.59 0.05
C ASP A 56 11.25 -1.82 1.56
N LYS A 57 12.41 -1.91 2.23
CA LYS A 57 12.50 -2.16 3.68
C LYS A 57 11.90 -1.02 4.51
N ARG A 58 12.04 0.23 4.05
CA ARG A 58 11.50 1.41 4.71
C ARG A 58 9.98 1.41 4.62
N LEU A 59 9.41 1.10 3.46
CA LEU A 59 7.96 0.95 3.28
C LEU A 59 7.40 -0.16 4.17
N ALA A 60 8.06 -1.32 4.23
CA ALA A 60 7.64 -2.43 5.10
C ALA A 60 7.60 -2.00 6.58
N SER A 61 8.63 -1.29 7.04
CA SER A 61 8.75 -0.82 8.42
C SER A 61 7.65 0.20 8.76
N ILE A 62 7.35 1.12 7.84
CA ILE A 62 6.33 2.15 8.05
C ILE A 62 4.92 1.54 8.01
N ALA A 63 4.67 0.59 7.12
CA ALA A 63 3.41 -0.16 7.10
C ALA A 63 3.16 -0.87 8.44
N GLN A 64 4.19 -1.50 9.01
CA GLN A 64 4.13 -2.12 10.34
C GLN A 64 3.85 -1.09 11.45
N ALA A 65 4.53 0.06 11.42
CA ALA A 65 4.28 1.16 12.38
C ALA A 65 2.85 1.74 12.27
N GLU A 66 2.21 1.62 11.11
CA GLU A 66 0.82 2.02 10.87
C GLU A 66 -0.21 0.90 11.17
N GLY A 67 0.25 -0.23 11.73
CA GLY A 67 -0.58 -1.35 12.18
C GLY A 67 -0.90 -2.40 11.11
N LEU A 68 -0.25 -2.37 9.95
CA LEU A 68 -0.41 -3.37 8.90
C LEU A 68 0.61 -4.51 9.05
N LYS A 69 0.28 -5.70 8.56
CA LYS A 69 1.31 -6.72 8.31
C LYS A 69 2.09 -6.34 7.05
N ALA A 70 3.40 -6.55 7.07
CA ALA A 70 4.24 -6.35 5.89
C ALA A 70 5.18 -7.54 5.69
N LEU A 71 5.29 -8.02 4.44
CA LEU A 71 6.29 -8.96 3.98
C LEU A 71 7.32 -8.19 3.14
N TYR A 72 8.52 -8.06 3.70
CA TYR A 72 9.67 -7.55 2.98
C TYR A 72 10.32 -8.68 2.18
N ILE A 73 10.50 -8.46 0.87
CA ILE A 73 11.17 -9.41 -0.03
C ILE A 73 12.47 -8.77 -0.51
N SER A 74 13.62 -9.30 -0.10
CA SER A 74 14.92 -8.94 -0.68
C SER A 74 15.30 -9.94 -1.76
N GLU A 75 15.80 -9.46 -2.89
CA GLU A 75 16.56 -10.33 -3.80
C GLU A 75 17.90 -10.70 -3.16
N HIS A 76 18.34 -11.94 -3.35
CA HIS A 76 19.62 -12.45 -2.85
C HIS A 76 20.80 -11.81 -3.56
#